data_AF-A0AAV2MYZ7-F1
#
_entry.id   AF-A0AAV2MYZ7-F1
#
_cell.length_a   1.000
_cell.length_b   1.000
_cell.length_c   1.000
_cell.angle_alpha   90.00
_cell.angle_beta   90.00
_cell.angle_gamma   90.00
#
_symmetry.space_group_name_H-M   'P 1'
#
loop_
_entity.id
_entity.type
_entity.pdbx_description
1 polymer ?
#
loop_
_entity_poly.entity_id
_entity_poly.type
_entity_poly.pdbx_seq_one_letter_code
_entity_poly.pdbx_strand_id
1 'polypeptide(L)'
;MCLHNFLKTKNDEVAPQQQTYCPPQFADREIEGQIINGEWREVSGNDNLRSFGQCGAHRATREAYSMRDTLSSYFMTPAGEVPWQYEYIHQELHRDMD
;
A
#
# COMPACT_ATOMS: atom_id res chain seq x y z
N MET A 1 -8.37 10.35 -1.50
CA MET A 1 -9.12 9.97 -0.29
C MET A 1 -8.97 8.47 -0.09
N CYS A 2 -8.59 8.03 1.12
CA CYS A 2 -8.50 6.60 1.44
C CYS A 2 -9.88 5.94 1.37
N LEU A 3 -9.97 4.68 0.94
CA LEU A 3 -11.23 3.93 0.81
C LEU A 3 -12.06 3.98 2.11
N HIS A 4 -11.39 3.84 3.26
CA HIS A 4 -12.01 3.96 4.58
C HIS A 4 -12.77 5.27 4.76
N ASN A 5 -12.16 6.41 4.40
CA ASN A 5 -12.78 7.72 4.56
C ASN A 5 -14.03 7.84 3.69
N PHE A 6 -13.94 7.38 2.42
CA PHE A 6 -15.08 7.40 1.51
C PHE A 6 -16.24 6.56 2.04
N LEU A 7 -15.97 5.33 2.48
CA LEU A 7 -16.99 4.42 3.00
C LEU A 7 -17.60 4.95 4.31
N LYS A 8 -16.79 5.53 5.19
CA LYS A 8 -17.27 6.13 6.43
C LYS A 8 -18.16 7.35 6.16
N THR A 9 -17.76 8.24 5.25
CA THR A 9 -18.59 9.38 4.83
C THR A 9 -19.93 8.91 4.29
N LYS A 10 -19.96 7.90 3.40
CA LYS A 10 -21.21 7.37 2.86
C LYS A 10 -22.07 6.64 3.89
N ASN A 11 -21.44 5.98 4.85
CA ASN A 11 -22.14 5.36 5.97
C ASN A 11 -22.81 6.41 6.86
N ASP A 12 -22.16 7.52 7.13
CA ASP A 12 -22.70 8.53 8.05
C ASP A 12 -23.80 9.40 7.41
N GLU A 13 -23.95 9.36 6.08
CA GLU A 13 -25.06 10.00 5.34
C GLU A 13 -26.41 9.29 5.54
N VAL A 14 -26.43 8.01 5.95
CA VAL A 14 -27.66 7.22 6.10
C VAL A 14 -28.07 7.06 7.57
N ALA A 15 -29.35 6.75 7.79
CA ALA A 15 -29.89 6.54 9.13
C ALA A 15 -29.13 5.41 9.88
N PRO A 16 -28.97 5.47 11.22
CA PRO A 16 -28.19 4.49 11.99
C PRO A 16 -28.54 3.02 11.71
N GLN A 17 -29.80 2.71 11.41
CA GLN A 17 -30.28 1.36 11.10
C GLN A 17 -29.88 0.86 9.70
N GLN A 18 -29.45 1.77 8.81
CA GLN A 18 -29.04 1.49 7.44
C GLN A 18 -27.51 1.54 7.28
N GLN A 19 -26.78 1.87 8.34
CA GLN A 19 -25.31 1.92 8.35
C GLN A 19 -24.73 0.52 8.28
N THR A 20 -24.16 0.15 7.14
CA THR A 20 -23.60 -1.20 6.92
C THR A 20 -22.08 -1.25 7.11
N TYR A 21 -21.36 -0.16 6.81
CA TYR A 21 -19.91 -0.15 6.86
C TYR A 21 -19.37 -0.05 8.29
N CYS A 22 -19.98 0.81 9.10
CA CYS A 22 -19.64 0.99 10.51
C CYS A 22 -20.93 1.27 11.30
N PRO A 23 -21.71 0.21 11.63
CA PRO A 23 -22.90 0.33 12.45
C PRO A 23 -22.62 0.96 13.83
N PRO A 24 -23.61 1.59 14.50
CA PRO A 24 -23.41 2.28 15.78
C PRO A 24 -22.86 1.42 16.92
N GLN A 25 -23.10 0.11 16.89
CA GLN A 25 -22.63 -0.85 17.90
C GLN A 25 -21.26 -1.44 17.53
N PHE A 26 -20.76 -1.19 16.31
CA PHE A 26 -19.57 -1.86 15.81
C PHE A 26 -18.28 -1.39 16.50
N ALA A 27 -18.08 -0.08 16.64
CA ALA A 27 -16.91 0.50 17.30
C ALA A 27 -17.14 0.68 18.81
N ASP A 28 -16.05 0.83 19.57
CA ASP A 28 -16.14 1.17 20.99
C ASP A 28 -16.80 2.56 21.15
N ARG A 29 -17.68 2.69 22.15
CA ARG A 29 -18.42 3.93 22.42
C ARG A 29 -18.35 4.30 23.89
N GLU A 30 -18.36 5.59 24.16
CA GLU A 30 -18.38 6.10 25.53
C GLU A 30 -19.78 6.61 25.86
N ILE A 31 -20.36 6.12 26.95
CA ILE A 31 -21.62 6.60 27.50
C ILE A 31 -21.36 6.94 28.97
N GLU A 32 -21.53 8.23 29.32
CA GLU A 32 -21.41 8.71 30.71
C GLU A 32 -20.08 8.32 31.39
N GLY A 33 -18.97 8.38 30.64
CA GLY A 33 -17.65 8.02 31.15
C GLY A 33 -17.37 6.52 31.24
N GLN A 34 -18.33 5.67 30.83
CA GLN A 34 -18.13 4.23 30.69
C GLN A 34 -17.87 3.87 29.23
N ILE A 35 -16.79 3.11 29.03
CA ILE A 35 -16.48 2.54 27.72
C ILE A 35 -17.34 1.28 27.53
N ILE A 36 -18.17 1.30 26.51
CA ILE A 36 -18.92 0.15 26.01
C ILE A 36 -18.13 -0.45 24.85
N ASN A 37 -17.73 -1.71 25.00
CA ASN A 37 -17.03 -2.45 23.98
C ASN A 37 -17.89 -2.61 22.71
N GLY A 38 -17.29 -2.40 21.55
CA GLY A 38 -17.94 -2.59 20.25
C GLY A 38 -17.97 -4.06 19.81
N GLU A 39 -18.96 -4.37 18.96
CA GLU A 39 -19.21 -5.71 18.39
C GLU A 39 -18.08 -6.21 17.48
N TRP A 40 -17.15 -5.35 17.04
CA TRP A 40 -15.99 -5.76 16.24
C TRP A 40 -15.19 -6.90 16.89
N ARG A 41 -15.26 -7.01 18.23
CA ARG A 41 -14.62 -8.07 19.04
C ARG A 41 -15.37 -9.41 18.98
N GLU A 42 -16.68 -9.37 18.75
CA GLU A 42 -17.52 -10.57 18.63
C GLU A 42 -17.46 -11.16 17.23
N VAL A 43 -17.29 -10.30 16.21
CA VAL A 43 -17.08 -10.73 14.83
C VAL A 43 -15.79 -11.56 14.72
N SER A 44 -14.75 -11.24 15.51
CA SER A 44 -13.44 -11.92 15.53
C SER A 44 -13.39 -13.31 16.20
N GLY A 45 -14.44 -14.11 16.10
CA GLY A 45 -14.35 -15.55 16.41
C GLY A 45 -13.41 -16.26 15.42
N ASN A 46 -12.09 -16.20 15.65
CA ASN A 46 -10.96 -16.94 15.05
C ASN A 46 -10.89 -17.18 13.52
N ASP A 47 -11.86 -16.75 12.71
CA ASP A 47 -12.00 -17.16 11.30
C ASP A 47 -11.90 -16.00 10.30
N ASN A 48 -11.91 -14.73 10.72
CA ASN A 48 -11.85 -13.59 9.78
C ASN A 48 -10.44 -13.25 9.33
N LEU A 49 -9.45 -13.55 10.16
CA LEU A 49 -8.03 -13.44 9.83
C LEU A 49 -7.46 -14.85 9.79
N ARG A 50 -7.94 -15.64 8.81
CA ARG A 50 -7.22 -16.88 8.47
C ARG A 50 -5.79 -16.47 8.16
N SER A 51 -4.84 -17.15 8.80
CA SER A 51 -3.44 -17.04 8.41
C SER A 51 -3.38 -17.28 6.90
N PHE A 52 -3.12 -16.22 6.14
CA PHE A 52 -2.78 -16.37 4.73
C PHE A 52 -1.49 -17.19 4.74
N GLY A 53 -1.60 -18.49 4.45
CA GLY A 53 -0.45 -19.39 4.42
C GLY A 53 0.66 -18.73 3.62
N GLN A 54 1.91 -18.84 4.12
CA GLN A 54 3.13 -18.16 3.63
C GLN A 54 2.87 -17.30 2.38
N CYS A 55 2.44 -16.06 2.59
CA CYS A 55 2.31 -15.10 1.50
C CYS A 55 3.73 -14.94 0.95
N GLY A 56 4.01 -15.62 -0.16
CA GLY A 56 5.37 -15.93 -0.58
C GLY A 56 6.13 -14.64 -0.87
N ALA A 57 6.85 -14.13 0.13
CA ALA A 57 7.78 -13.01 0.00
C ALA A 57 8.76 -13.25 -1.17
N HIS A 58 9.05 -14.52 -1.46
CA HIS A 58 9.80 -14.95 -2.63
C HIS A 58 9.23 -14.49 -3.98
N ARG A 59 7.90 -14.31 -4.13
CA ARG A 59 7.30 -13.84 -5.39
C ARG A 59 7.56 -12.36 -5.61
N ALA A 60 7.32 -11.52 -4.61
CA ALA A 60 7.62 -10.09 -4.66
C ALA A 60 9.11 -9.83 -4.92
N THR A 61 9.99 -10.60 -4.26
CA THR A 61 11.44 -10.53 -4.48
C THR A 61 11.83 -10.97 -5.89
N ARG A 62 11.23 -12.04 -6.43
CA ARG A 62 11.50 -12.51 -7.80
C ARG A 62 11.05 -11.50 -8.86
N GLU A 63 9.87 -10.91 -8.68
CA GLU A 63 9.36 -9.89 -9.60
C GLU A 63 10.25 -8.63 -9.57
N ALA A 64 10.73 -8.22 -8.38
CA ALA A 64 11.68 -7.12 -8.26
C ALA A 64 13.00 -7.39 -9.01
N TYR A 65 13.57 -8.60 -8.88
CA TYR A 65 14.77 -8.97 -9.63
C TYR A 65 14.52 -8.97 -11.15
N SER A 66 13.38 -9.53 -11.58
CA SER A 66 13.00 -9.54 -12.99
C SER A 66 12.87 -8.12 -13.56
N MET A 67 12.24 -7.20 -12.83
CA MET A 67 12.13 -5.80 -13.23
C MET A 67 13.50 -5.12 -13.30
N ARG A 68 14.35 -5.32 -12.29
CA ARG A 68 15.72 -4.78 -12.26
C ARG A 68 16.50 -5.22 -13.49
N ASP A 69 16.49 -6.52 -13.80
CA ASP A 69 17.28 -7.08 -14.89
C ASP A 69 16.74 -6.63 -16.25
N THR A 70 15.41 -6.48 -16.37
CA THR A 70 14.74 -5.95 -17.58
C THR A 70 15.12 -4.50 -17.84
N LEU A 71 15.03 -3.64 -16.82
CA LEU A 71 15.37 -2.22 -16.94
C LEU A 71 16.86 -2.03 -17.23
N SER A 72 17.72 -2.77 -16.53
CA SER A 72 19.17 -2.76 -16.78
C SER A 72 19.48 -3.09 -18.24
N SER A 73 18.87 -4.16 -18.77
CA SER A 73 19.08 -4.54 -20.17
C SER A 73 18.57 -3.48 -21.15
N TYR A 74 17.42 -2.84 -20.85
CA TYR A 74 16.84 -1.79 -21.68
C TYR A 74 17.72 -0.54 -21.75
N PHE A 75 18.27 -0.08 -20.63
CA PHE A 75 19.15 1.09 -20.58
C PHE A 75 20.48 0.90 -21.32
N MET A 76 20.86 -0.34 -21.61
CA MET A 76 22.02 -0.67 -22.45
C MET A 76 21.69 -0.71 -23.96
N THR A 77 20.46 -0.38 -24.34
CA THR A 77 20.04 -0.28 -25.74
C THR A 77 19.97 1.18 -26.20
N PRO A 78 20.09 1.45 -27.51
CA PRO A 78 19.92 2.81 -28.05
C PRO A 78 18.54 3.43 -27.79
N ALA A 79 17.52 2.61 -27.50
CA ALA A 79 16.19 3.11 -27.16
C ALA A 79 16.07 3.55 -25.69
N GLY A 80 16.94 3.04 -24.82
CA GLY A 80 16.97 3.34 -23.39
C GLY A 80 18.06 4.31 -22.97
N GLU A 81 18.95 4.70 -23.89
CA GLU A 81 19.96 5.72 -23.66
C GLU A 81 19.34 7.13 -23.65
N VAL A 82 19.91 8.02 -22.84
CA VAL A 82 19.49 9.41 -22.77
C VAL A 82 20.67 10.30 -23.18
N PRO A 83 20.50 11.27 -24.10
CA PRO A 83 21.62 12.00 -24.69
C PRO A 83 22.56 12.69 -23.68
N TRP A 84 22.04 13.18 -22.56
CA TRP A 84 22.84 13.86 -21.53
C TRP A 84 23.81 12.92 -20.80
N GLN A 85 23.64 11.60 -20.87
CA GLN A 85 24.55 10.64 -20.22
C GLN A 85 25.98 10.75 -20.76
N TYR A 86 26.13 11.04 -22.06
CA TYR A 86 27.44 11.27 -22.66
C TYR A 86 28.08 12.56 -22.15
N GLU A 87 27.29 13.62 -21.94
CA GLU A 87 27.80 14.89 -21.38
C GLU A 87 28.35 14.68 -19.97
N TYR A 88 27.67 13.89 -19.14
CA TYR A 88 28.12 13.57 -17.78
C TYR A 88 29.41 12.73 -17.78
N ILE A 89 29.49 11.67 -18.60
CA ILE A 89 30.69 10.83 -18.74
C ILE A 89 31.89 11.64 -19.26
N HIS A 90 31.66 12.51 -20.24
CA HIS A 90 32.73 13.34 -20.81
C HIS A 90 33.21 14.41 -19.83
N GLN A 91 32.35 14.95 -18.96
CA GLN A 91 32.76 15.90 -17.92
C GLN A 91 33.63 15.26 -16.84
N GLU A 92 33.34 14.02 -16.43
CA GLU A 92 34.17 13.29 -15.47
C GLU A 92 35.55 12.94 -16.09
N LEU A 93 35.60 12.52 -17.36
CA LEU A 93 36.87 12.23 -18.05
C LEU A 93 37.81 13.45 -18.14
N HIS A 94 37.28 14.67 -18.22
CA HIS A 94 38.09 15.89 -18.20
C HIS A 94 38.58 16.25 -16.79
N ARG A 95 37.86 15.85 -15.73
CA ARG A 95 38.23 16.14 -14.34
C ARG A 95 39.33 15.20 -13.82
N ASP A 96 39.45 14.00 -14.38
CA ASP A 96 40.47 13.00 -14.01
C ASP A 96 41.82 13.19 -14.75
N MET A 97 41.94 14.20 -15.62
CA MET A 97 43.12 14.49 -16.44
C MET A 97 43.88 15.77 -15.98
N ASP A 98 43.43 16.42 -14.91
CA ASP A 98 44.07 17.57 -14.23
C ASP A 98 44.60 17.17 -12.83
#